data_AF-A0A0L7RE86-F1
#
_entry.id   AF-A0A0L7RE86-F1
#
_cell.length_a   1.000
_cell.length_b   1.000
_cell.length_c   1.000
_cell.angle_alpha   90.00
_cell.angle_beta   90.00
_cell.angle_gamma   90.00
#
_symmetry.space_group_name_H-M   'P 1'
#
loop_
_entity.id
_entity.type
_entity.pdbx_description
1 polymer ?
#
loop_
_entity_poly.entity_id
_entity_poly.type
_entity_poly.pdbx_seq_one_letter_code
_entity_poly.pdbx_strand_id
1 'polypeptide(L)' 'MRKVIWATFHHRISTNENPQHDYCSEGPKLMVAINTYDHKLPLHECVQNAIRPIHEDLSKNDLLERCLRGYT' A
#
# COMPACT_ATOMS: atom_id res chain seq x y z
N MET A 1 -4.47 -2.08 9.90
CA MET A 1 -3.64 -0.89 9.57
C MET A 1 -2.38 -1.25 8.79
N ARG A 2 -1.47 -2.10 9.31
CA ARG A 2 -0.24 -2.52 8.59
C ARG A 2 -0.45 -2.89 7.11
N LYS A 3 -1.35 -3.83 6.81
CA LYS A 3 -1.63 -4.24 5.42
C LYS A 3 -2.07 -3.07 4.54
N VAL A 4 -2.92 -2.18 5.06
CA VAL A 4 -3.43 -1.01 4.32
C VAL A 4 -2.30 -0.03 3.99
N ILE A 5 -1.36 0.19 4.92
CA ILE A 5 -0.20 1.04 4.68
C ILE A 5 0.66 0.48 3.55
N TRP A 6 0.98 -0.81 3.60
CA TRP A 6 1.73 -1.45 2.51
C TRP A 6 0.95 -1.46 1.19
N ALA A 7 -0.36 -1.68 1.21
CA ALA A 7 -1.19 -1.59 0.01
C ALA A 7 -1.04 -0.24 -0.71
N THR A 8 -0.94 0.87 0.04
CA THR A 8 -0.73 2.19 -0.58
C THR A 8 0.61 2.31 -1.28
N PHE A 9 1.71 1.82 -0.70
CA PHE A 9 3.02 1.80 -1.35
C PHE A 9 3.01 0.92 -2.59
N HIS A 10 2.52 -0.31 -2.44
CA HIS A 10 2.49 -1.31 -3.51
C HIS A 10 1.64 -0.85 -4.70
N HIS A 11 0.48 -0.21 -4.47
CA HIS A 11 -0.32 0.38 -5.54
C HIS A 11 0.40 1.51 -6.30
N ARG A 12 1.35 2.22 -5.70
CA ARG A 12 2.11 3.31 -6.35
C ARG A 12 3.27 2.83 -7.21
N ILE A 13 3.73 1.61 -6.99
CA ILE A 13 4.82 0.98 -7.75
C ILE A 13 4.31 -0.15 -8.66
N SER A 14 3.01 -0.46 -8.57
CA SER A 14 2.33 -1.46 -9.38
C SER A 14 2.32 -1.06 -10.85
N THR A 15 2.42 -2.07 -11.70
CA THR A 15 2.36 -1.95 -13.16
C THR A 15 1.41 -3.01 -13.70
N ASN A 16 1.04 -2.90 -14.98
CA ASN A 16 0.21 -3.93 -15.62
C ASN A 16 0.97 -5.25 -15.76
N GLU A 17 2.28 -5.19 -16.02
CA GLU A 17 3.15 -6.35 -16.17
C GLU A 17 3.49 -7.01 -14.83
N ASN A 18 3.58 -6.19 -13.77
CA ASN A 18 3.83 -6.65 -12.41
C ASN A 18 2.84 -5.98 -11.43
N PRO A 19 1.61 -6.51 -11.32
CA PRO A 19 0.58 -5.98 -10.44
C PRO A 19 0.89 -6.32 -8.97
N GLN A 20 0.76 -5.34 -8.09
CA GLN A 20 1.14 -5.43 -6.67
C GLN A 20 -0.08 -5.32 -5.75
N HIS A 21 -0.99 -6.30 -5.80
CA HIS A 21 -2.28 -6.27 -5.08
C HIS A 21 -2.37 -7.19 -3.86
N ASP A 22 -1.26 -7.78 -3.40
CA ASP A 22 -1.23 -8.75 -2.29
C ASP A 22 -1.77 -8.21 -0.96
N TYR A 23 -1.73 -6.89 -0.78
CA TYR A 23 -2.23 -6.21 0.41
C TYR A 23 -3.64 -5.59 0.23
N CYS A 24 -4.25 -5.75 -0.95
CA CYS A 24 -5.58 -5.25 -1.22
C CYS A 24 -6.63 -6.01 -0.39
N SER A 25 -7.69 -5.33 0.04
CA SER A 25 -8.72 -5.97 0.87
C SER A 25 -9.68 -6.78 0.00
N GLU A 26 -10.03 -7.99 0.39
CA GLU A 26 -10.91 -8.83 -0.42
C GLU A 26 -12.35 -8.32 -0.41
N GLY A 27 -12.89 -8.03 -1.60
CA GLY A 27 -14.29 -7.68 -1.81
C GLY A 27 -14.68 -7.84 -3.27
N PRO A 28 -15.89 -8.35 -3.59
CA PRO A 28 -16.26 -8.72 -4.96
C PRO A 28 -16.23 -7.55 -5.95
N LYS A 29 -16.59 -6.33 -5.49
CA LYS A 29 -16.47 -5.11 -6.32
C LYS A 29 -15.02 -4.70 -6.58
N LEU A 30 -14.10 -5.01 -5.67
CA LEU A 30 -12.68 -4.67 -5.81
C LEU A 30 -11.96 -5.65 -6.74
N MET A 31 -12.29 -6.94 -6.69
CA MET A 31 -11.68 -7.94 -7.58
C MET A 31 -11.98 -7.68 -9.07
N VAL A 32 -13.20 -7.26 -9.40
CA VAL A 32 -13.56 -6.87 -10.78
C VAL A 32 -12.77 -5.63 -11.22
N ALA A 33 -12.58 -4.67 -10.31
CA ALA A 33 -11.79 -3.47 -10.58
C ALA A 33 -10.30 -3.82 -10.78
N ILE A 34 -9.70 -4.69 -9.96
CA ILE A 34 -8.30 -5.10 -10.06
C ILE A 34 -7.98 -5.68 -11.44
N ASN A 35 -8.82 -6.59 -11.95
CA ASN A 35 -8.56 -7.27 -13.23
C ASN A 35 -8.74 -6.36 -14.46
N THR A 36 -9.33 -5.18 -14.30
CA THR A 36 -9.63 -4.25 -15.40
C THR A 36 -8.91 -2.91 -15.23
N TYR A 37 -8.14 -2.74 -14.16
CA TYR A 37 -7.48 -1.49 -13.83
C TYR A 37 -6.19 -1.33 -14.64
N ASP A 38 -6.15 -0.26 -15.42
CA ASP A 38 -4.94 0.17 -16.12
C ASP A 38 -4.07 1.01 -15.18
N HIS A 39 -2.85 0.53 -14.92
CA HIS A 39 -1.95 1.17 -13.99
C HIS A 39 -1.37 2.47 -14.56
N LYS A 40 -1.32 3.50 -13.70
CA LYS A 40 -0.52 4.70 -13.98
C LYS A 40 0.97 4.35 -13.93
N LEU A 41 1.78 5.19 -14.56
CA LEU A 41 3.24 5.07 -14.50
C LEU A 41 3.69 4.97 -13.03
N PRO A 42 4.51 3.97 -12.67
CA PRO A 42 4.97 3.79 -11.31
C PRO A 42 5.88 4.93 -10.89
N LEU A 43 6.01 5.12 -9.58
CA LEU A 43 6.99 6.07 -9.04
C LEU A 43 8.41 5.70 -9.50
N HIS A 44 9.24 6.70 -9.79
CA HIS A 44 10.65 6.46 -10.11
C HIS A 44 11.37 5.79 -8.93
N GLU A 45 12.31 4.90 -9.23
CA GLU A 45 13.01 4.08 -8.23
C GLU A 45 13.62 4.91 -7.08
N CYS A 46 14.22 6.07 -7.39
CA CYS A 46 14.77 6.96 -6.36
C CYS A 46 13.70 7.44 -5.35
N VAL A 47 12.46 7.68 -5.81
CA VAL A 47 11.34 8.06 -4.96
C VAL A 47 10.85 6.85 -4.17
N GLN A 48 10.75 5.68 -4.80
CA GLN A 48 10.38 4.44 -4.11
C GLN A 48 11.32 4.17 -2.93
N ASN A 49 12.63 4.23 -3.17
CA ASN A 49 13.66 4.00 -2.16
C ASN A 49 13.63 5.07 -1.06
N ALA A 50 13.34 6.33 -1.40
CA ALA A 50 13.23 7.40 -0.42
C ALA A 50 12.00 7.25 0.50
N ILE A 51 10.86 6.78 -0.01
CA ILE A 51 9.61 6.70 0.76
C ILE A 51 9.36 5.33 1.40
N ARG A 52 10.05 4.27 0.97
CA ARG A 52 9.89 2.93 1.57
C ARG A 52 10.15 2.91 3.08
N PRO A 53 11.24 3.52 3.62
CA PRO A 53 11.47 3.57 5.07
C PRO A 53 10.32 4.22 5.84
N ILE A 54 9.65 5.21 5.25
CA ILE A 54 8.48 5.86 5.85
C ILE A 54 7.34 4.84 6.00
N HIS A 55 7.09 4.01 4.99
CA HIS A 55 6.06 2.97 5.07
C HIS A 55 6.44 1.86 6.06
N GLU A 56 7.72 1.53 6.16
CA GLU A 56 8.24 0.61 7.18
C GLU A 56 7.98 1.15 8.60
N ASP A 57 8.34 2.40 8.86
CA ASP A 57 8.13 3.09 10.13
C ASP A 57 6.64 3.19 10.48
N LEU A 58 5.81 3.60 9.53
CA LEU A 58 4.36 3.71 9.71
C LEU A 58 3.69 2.36 9.98
N SER A 59 4.33 1.27 9.54
CA SER A 59 3.83 -0.09 9.72
C SER A 59 4.23 -0.73 11.04
N LYS A 60 5.03 -0.08 11.89
CA LYS A 60 5.49 -0.66 13.17
C LYS A 60 4.33 -0.81 14.16
N ASN A 61 4.30 -1.93 14.90
CA ASN A 61 3.17 -2.24 15.79
C ASN A 61 3.04 -1.22 16.92
N ASP A 62 4.15 -0.75 17.49
CA ASP A 62 4.18 0.26 18.55
C ASP A 62 3.48 1.55 18.11
N LEU A 63 3.74 2.02 16.88
CA LEU A 63 3.06 3.20 16.33
C LEU A 63 1.58 2.91 16.09
N LEU A 64 1.25 1.77 15.47
CA LEU A 64 -0.12 1.41 15.16
C LEU A 64 -0.99 1.26 16.42
N GLU A 65 -0.46 0.64 17.47
CA GLU A 65 -1.14 0.48 18.77
C GLU A 65 -1.39 1.82 19.46
N ARG A 66 -0.46 2.78 19.34
CA ARG A 66 -0.66 4.15 19.82
C ARG A 66 -1.81 4.85 19.09
N CYS A 67 -1.91 4.68 17.77
CA CYS A 67 -3.01 5.24 16.98
C CYS A 67 -4.37 4.60 17.33
N LEU A 68 -4.39 3.31 17.66
CA LEU A 68 -5.63 2.60 18.05
C LEU A 68 -6.15 3.02 19.42
N ARG A 69 -5.27 3.42 20.33
CA ARG A 69 -5.64 3.75 21.71
C ARG A 69 -6.23 5.15 21.88
N GLY A 70 -6.16 6.02 20.87
CA GLY A 70 -7.03 7.20 20.76
C GLY A 70 -7.08 8.14 21.99
N TYR A 71 -6.07 8.15 22.85
CA TYR A 71 -6.04 9.05 24.00
C TYR A 71 -5.51 10.42 23.53
N THR A 72 -6.43 11.29 23.14
CA THR A 72 -6.26 12.75 23.10
C THR A 72 -7.16 13.36 24.15
#